data_AF-A0A3P8I1Z8-F1
#
_entry.id   AF-A0A3P8I1Z8-F1
#
_cell.length_a   1.000
_cell.length_b   1.000
_cell.length_c   1.000
_cell.angle_alpha   90.00
_cell.angle_beta   90.00
_cell.angle_gamma   90.00
#
_symmetry.space_group_name_H-M   'P 1'
#
loop_
_entity.id
_entity.type
_entity.pdbx_description
1 polymer ?
#
loop_
_entity_poly.entity_id
_entity_poly.type
_entity_poly.pdbx_seq_one_letter_code
_entity_poly.pdbx_strand_id
1 'polypeptide(L)'
;MKQGTLTPRLHEAFRVGEVQDCILDAEIMAYNTWTDTLVPKTAGFDVKRSKSAESSISDWFGEDEAGTYQPCVVVFDVIYLNGKSLTTTPLLERKRLLREHLFVNRDSNTEINKNESDEFDFLPEPVLDGTIYLSSWNLVPIKVDQVTKIFNRSIDSRQEGLVAKLTVGASPYLPGRRLHGGWWKLKPDYVDGLLIDLDCLVVGGCYMSVLGRKTKRIGHFICAVRDDRVQAAEQTELSDSIPTFLSFCRASYHSYIAVVNNGLTTNQLKEINQKLRPHWKPYDRKHPNTGPTEWLRVTTERPDVWIAPQNSITFQIHASEMTPSASYATGLTLRFPRIVAVREDKSWQDCLTLKELQQLNSETEGKMAVNRLPVHGSDVDSEGEPELDKEGWESSSGKNSNSTNDSSALDRDSLVSVIDSAGDLFLDRPGATSTPTKKRKIKENDRISWRTSSVAIYDQSYSDSGFLSGKEFCLILPVGTNKLELESRICAVGGIVVQNAGPDTFCIVTDKITAKVSLLTGLFFRFVIRWMM
;
A
#
# COMPACT_ATOMS: atom_id res chain seq x y z
N MET A 1 29.41 16.64 -12.47
CA MET A 1 28.11 15.92 -12.48
C MET A 1 28.15 14.54 -13.18
N LYS A 2 29.29 13.85 -13.28
CA LYS A 2 29.41 12.57 -14.04
C LYS A 2 29.48 11.29 -13.17
N GLN A 3 29.04 11.35 -11.92
CA GLN A 3 29.12 10.21 -10.98
C GLN A 3 27.72 9.78 -10.54
N GLY A 4 27.53 8.47 -10.33
CA GLY A 4 26.26 7.86 -9.96
C GLY A 4 25.70 6.94 -11.05
N THR A 5 24.73 6.10 -10.70
CA THR A 5 24.11 5.13 -11.63
C THR A 5 22.97 5.70 -12.46
N LEU A 6 22.46 6.88 -12.10
CA LEU A 6 21.24 7.45 -12.66
C LEU A 6 21.46 8.85 -13.25
N THR A 7 22.08 9.76 -12.49
CA THR A 7 22.28 11.16 -12.88
C THR A 7 22.96 11.36 -14.24
N PRO A 8 24.02 10.60 -14.62
CA PRO A 8 24.65 10.76 -15.92
C PRO A 8 23.70 10.53 -17.10
N ARG A 9 22.76 9.60 -16.95
CA ARG A 9 21.77 9.24 -17.97
C ARG A 9 20.56 10.17 -17.96
N LEU A 10 20.14 10.62 -16.76
CA LEU A 10 19.02 11.56 -16.64
C LEU A 10 19.32 12.90 -17.30
N HIS A 11 20.58 13.34 -17.32
CA HIS A 11 20.94 14.67 -17.84
C HIS A 11 20.53 14.85 -19.31
N GLU A 12 20.63 13.79 -20.10
CA GLU A 12 20.28 13.78 -21.53
C GLU A 12 18.77 13.92 -21.78
N ALA A 13 17.93 13.64 -20.78
CA ALA A 13 16.49 13.72 -20.95
C ALA A 13 15.96 15.16 -20.95
N PHE A 14 16.66 16.12 -20.33
CA PHE A 14 16.18 17.48 -20.11
C PHE A 14 16.45 18.41 -21.30
N ARG A 15 15.54 19.34 -21.58
CA ARG A 15 15.72 20.37 -22.62
C ARG A 15 16.88 21.31 -22.26
N VAL A 16 17.96 21.19 -23.02
CA VAL A 16 19.15 22.02 -22.86
C VAL A 16 18.80 23.49 -23.18
N GLY A 17 19.13 24.41 -22.27
CA GLY A 17 18.87 25.84 -22.44
C GLY A 17 17.50 26.31 -21.95
N GLU A 18 16.50 25.43 -21.92
CA GLU A 18 15.16 25.74 -21.36
C GLU A 18 15.04 25.37 -19.88
N VAL A 19 15.67 24.28 -19.44
CA VAL A 19 15.64 23.84 -18.03
C VAL A 19 16.97 24.16 -17.36
N GLN A 20 16.98 25.13 -16.46
CA GLN A 20 18.15 25.51 -15.65
C GLN A 20 18.15 24.79 -14.30
N ASP A 21 17.00 24.79 -13.63
CA ASP A 21 16.80 24.10 -12.35
C ASP A 21 15.36 23.57 -12.24
N CYS A 22 15.18 22.43 -11.57
CA CYS A 22 13.87 21.86 -11.35
C CYS A 22 13.82 20.98 -10.09
N ILE A 23 12.61 20.76 -9.57
CA ILE A 23 12.34 19.73 -8.57
C ILE A 23 11.18 18.87 -9.07
N LEU A 24 11.47 17.59 -9.26
CA LEU A 24 10.52 16.58 -9.71
C LEU A 24 10.04 15.74 -8.52
N ASP A 25 8.77 15.35 -8.55
CA ASP A 25 8.22 14.32 -7.68
C ASP A 25 7.99 13.05 -8.50
N ALA A 26 8.59 11.96 -8.05
CA ALA A 26 8.77 10.76 -8.83
C ALA A 26 8.88 9.50 -7.97
N GLU A 27 8.59 8.36 -8.58
CA GLU A 27 8.84 7.04 -8.00
C GLU A 27 10.03 6.40 -8.70
N ILE A 28 11.01 5.91 -7.93
CA ILE A 28 12.14 5.16 -8.48
C ILE A 28 11.75 3.68 -8.55
N MET A 29 11.83 3.14 -9.77
CA MET A 29 11.51 1.77 -10.14
C MET A 29 12.77 1.03 -10.59
N ALA A 30 12.72 -0.30 -10.59
CA ALA A 30 13.71 -1.12 -11.26
C ALA A 30 13.31 -1.28 -12.73
N TYR A 31 14.28 -1.27 -13.63
CA TYR A 31 14.08 -1.55 -15.05
C TYR A 31 15.00 -2.68 -15.46
N ASN A 32 14.46 -3.68 -16.13
CA ASN A 32 15.22 -4.79 -16.70
C ASN A 32 15.56 -4.46 -18.15
N THR A 33 16.85 -4.33 -18.46
CA THR A 33 17.40 -3.98 -19.78
C THR A 33 17.45 -5.14 -20.76
N TRP A 34 17.16 -6.36 -20.30
CA TRP A 34 17.04 -7.53 -21.17
C TRP A 34 15.62 -7.68 -21.69
N THR A 35 14.63 -7.46 -20.82
CA THR A 35 13.21 -7.57 -21.17
C THR A 35 12.58 -6.23 -21.57
N ASP A 36 13.31 -5.13 -21.44
CA ASP A 36 12.86 -3.75 -21.65
C ASP A 36 11.62 -3.35 -20.85
N THR A 37 11.48 -3.88 -19.63
CA THR A 37 10.29 -3.68 -18.78
C THR A 37 10.59 -3.06 -17.42
N LEU A 38 9.62 -2.29 -16.91
CA LEU A 38 9.59 -1.86 -15.52
C LEU A 38 9.25 -3.05 -14.62
N VAL A 39 10.02 -3.21 -13.55
CA VAL A 39 9.92 -4.34 -12.65
C VAL A 39 9.43 -3.85 -11.28
N PRO A 40 8.48 -4.56 -10.64
CA PRO A 40 7.99 -4.20 -9.31
C PRO A 40 9.09 -4.25 -8.26
N LYS A 41 8.93 -3.45 -7.19
CA LYS A 41 9.87 -3.41 -6.05
C LYS A 41 10.02 -4.73 -5.31
N THR A 42 9.15 -5.71 -5.56
CA THR A 42 9.20 -7.05 -4.99
C THR A 42 10.20 -7.96 -5.69
N ALA A 43 10.71 -7.60 -6.87
CA ALA A 43 11.70 -8.39 -7.62
C ALA A 43 13.13 -8.23 -7.07
N GLY A 44 13.32 -8.08 -5.76
CA GLY A 44 14.64 -8.16 -5.10
C GLY A 44 15.66 -7.05 -5.41
N PHE A 45 15.44 -6.17 -6.39
CA PHE A 45 16.36 -5.08 -6.72
C PHE A 45 16.23 -3.86 -5.79
N ASP A 46 17.28 -3.54 -5.02
CA ASP A 46 17.35 -2.32 -4.22
C ASP A 46 17.80 -1.13 -5.08
N VAL A 47 16.82 -0.39 -5.62
CA VAL A 47 17.03 0.82 -6.45
C VAL A 47 17.89 1.91 -5.80
N LYS A 48 18.11 1.87 -4.48
CA LYS A 48 18.89 2.88 -3.74
C LYS A 48 20.36 2.51 -3.54
N ARG A 49 20.75 1.24 -3.74
CA ARG A 49 22.13 0.77 -3.52
C ARG A 49 22.85 0.60 -4.84
N SER A 50 23.66 1.59 -5.17
CA SER A 50 24.23 1.73 -6.52
C SER A 50 25.45 0.85 -6.84
N LYS A 51 26.01 0.03 -5.93
CA LYS A 51 27.24 -0.77 -6.21
C LYS A 51 27.75 -1.74 -5.13
N SER A 52 27.15 -1.84 -3.94
CA SER A 52 27.71 -2.65 -2.83
C SER A 52 26.95 -3.93 -2.53
N ALA A 53 26.21 -4.46 -3.51
CA ALA A 53 25.33 -5.61 -3.32
C ALA A 53 25.35 -6.53 -4.55
N GLU A 54 26.48 -6.63 -5.26
CA GLU A 54 26.71 -7.75 -6.19
C GLU A 54 26.31 -9.08 -5.51
N SER A 55 26.60 -9.22 -4.21
CA SER A 55 26.20 -10.40 -3.44
C SER A 55 24.69 -10.57 -3.22
N SER A 56 23.88 -9.51 -3.16
CA SER A 56 22.45 -9.64 -2.79
C SER A 56 21.56 -9.88 -4.00
N ILE A 57 21.98 -9.40 -5.17
CA ILE A 57 21.29 -9.62 -6.44
C ILE A 57 21.73 -10.97 -7.03
N SER A 58 23.01 -11.36 -6.90
CA SER A 58 23.48 -12.70 -7.29
C SER A 58 22.78 -13.83 -6.53
N ASP A 59 22.47 -13.60 -5.24
CA ASP A 59 21.79 -14.59 -4.39
C ASP A 59 20.34 -14.87 -4.84
N TRP A 60 19.71 -13.96 -5.60
CA TRP A 60 18.31 -14.09 -6.03
C TRP A 60 18.16 -14.38 -7.53
N PHE A 61 19.04 -13.84 -8.37
CA PHE A 61 18.92 -13.89 -9.83
C PHE A 61 20.13 -14.51 -10.54
N GLY A 62 21.19 -14.88 -9.80
CA GLY A 62 22.46 -15.32 -10.38
C GLY A 62 23.33 -14.13 -10.84
N GLU A 63 24.64 -14.35 -10.95
CA GLU A 63 25.60 -13.30 -11.34
C GLU A 63 25.31 -12.72 -12.74
N ASP A 64 24.75 -13.54 -13.65
CA ASP A 64 24.46 -13.15 -15.04
C ASP A 64 23.25 -12.21 -15.17
N GLU A 65 22.24 -12.30 -14.30
CA GLU A 65 21.05 -11.42 -14.36
C GLU A 65 21.25 -10.10 -13.61
N ALA A 66 22.20 -10.03 -12.67
CA ALA A 66 22.42 -8.83 -11.84
C ALA A 66 22.80 -7.58 -12.67
N GLY A 67 23.47 -7.78 -13.82
CA GLY A 67 23.83 -6.72 -14.76
C GLY A 67 22.67 -6.20 -15.61
N THR A 68 21.50 -6.85 -15.58
CA THR A 68 20.35 -6.48 -16.40
C THR A 68 19.40 -5.49 -15.71
N TYR A 69 19.62 -5.17 -14.43
CA TYR A 69 18.75 -4.27 -13.68
C TYR A 69 19.38 -2.89 -13.46
N GLN A 70 18.56 -1.85 -13.64
CA GLN A 70 18.98 -0.47 -13.42
C GLN A 70 17.87 0.38 -12.78
N PRO A 71 18.22 1.45 -12.05
CA PRO A 71 17.24 2.41 -11.56
C PRO A 71 16.60 3.18 -12.72
N CYS A 72 15.28 3.33 -12.66
CA CYS A 72 14.47 4.11 -13.59
C CYS A 72 13.54 5.05 -12.82
N VAL A 73 13.39 6.30 -13.28
CA VAL A 73 12.58 7.32 -12.60
C VAL A 73 11.24 7.48 -13.29
N VAL A 74 10.14 7.22 -12.58
CA VAL A 74 8.79 7.48 -13.07
C VAL A 74 8.27 8.78 -12.45
N VAL A 75 8.33 9.86 -13.23
CA VAL A 75 7.96 11.21 -12.77
C VAL A 75 6.46 11.42 -12.86
N PHE A 76 5.86 11.96 -11.80
CA PHE A 76 4.42 12.18 -11.74
C PHE A 76 4.01 13.61 -11.34
N ASP A 77 4.95 14.48 -10.95
CA ASP A 77 4.69 15.90 -10.72
C ASP A 77 5.97 16.74 -10.84
N VAL A 78 5.81 18.06 -10.99
CA VAL A 78 6.89 19.06 -10.91
C VAL A 78 6.50 20.12 -9.91
N ILE A 79 7.37 20.42 -8.95
CA ILE A 79 7.06 21.36 -7.86
C ILE A 79 7.90 22.64 -7.91
N TYR A 80 8.91 22.69 -8.78
CA TYR A 80 9.76 23.85 -8.97
C TYR A 80 10.41 23.79 -10.36
N LEU A 81 10.51 24.93 -11.05
CA LEU A 81 11.13 25.05 -12.37
C LEU A 81 11.68 26.47 -12.57
N ASN A 82 12.96 26.59 -12.94
CA ASN A 82 13.66 27.82 -13.32
C ASN A 82 13.43 28.99 -12.36
N GLY A 83 13.83 28.83 -11.10
CA GLY A 83 13.67 29.89 -10.10
C GLY A 83 12.28 29.97 -9.46
N LYS A 84 11.27 29.28 -10.01
CA LYS A 84 9.87 29.44 -9.63
C LYS A 84 9.31 28.23 -8.91
N SER A 85 8.77 28.46 -7.70
CA SER A 85 7.95 27.47 -6.99
C SER A 85 6.61 27.26 -7.70
N LEU A 86 6.24 25.99 -7.88
CA LEU A 86 4.98 25.57 -8.48
C LEU A 86 4.02 24.96 -7.45
N THR A 87 4.31 25.06 -6.15
CA THR A 87 3.47 24.42 -5.12
C THR A 87 2.04 24.96 -5.07
N THR A 88 1.84 26.24 -5.41
CA THR A 88 0.51 26.87 -5.51
C THR A 88 -0.09 26.77 -6.91
N THR A 89 0.67 26.32 -7.90
CA THR A 89 0.23 26.14 -9.28
C THR A 89 -0.75 24.96 -9.35
N PRO A 90 -1.90 25.09 -10.05
CA PRO A 90 -2.85 23.99 -10.22
C PRO A 90 -2.24 22.74 -10.83
N LEU A 91 -2.73 21.57 -10.43
CA LEU A 91 -2.19 20.27 -10.85
C LEU A 91 -2.10 20.12 -12.38
N LEU A 92 -3.15 20.53 -13.10
CA LEU A 92 -3.17 20.42 -14.57
C LEU A 92 -2.10 21.28 -15.23
N GLU A 93 -1.83 22.46 -14.67
CA GLU A 93 -0.76 23.33 -15.17
C GLU A 93 0.62 22.75 -14.87
N ARG A 94 0.82 22.14 -13.69
CA ARG A 94 2.07 21.40 -13.40
C ARG A 94 2.26 20.22 -14.35
N LYS A 95 1.18 19.49 -14.68
CA LYS A 95 1.19 18.39 -15.66
C LYS A 95 1.53 18.87 -17.07
N ARG A 96 1.00 20.03 -17.48
CA ARG A 96 1.35 20.67 -18.74
C ARG A 96 2.83 21.05 -18.79
N LEU A 97 3.34 21.71 -17.75
CA LEU A 97 4.76 22.08 -17.64
C LEU A 97 5.69 20.86 -17.71
N LEU A 98 5.32 19.77 -17.02
CA LEU A 98 6.05 18.50 -17.07
C LEU A 98 6.14 17.91 -18.49
N ARG A 99 5.05 18.03 -19.28
CA ARG A 99 4.98 17.46 -20.62
C ARG A 99 5.63 18.33 -21.68
N GLU A 100 5.45 19.64 -21.62
CA GLU A 100 5.82 20.57 -22.70
C GLU A 100 7.18 21.23 -22.54
N HIS A 101 7.69 21.41 -21.30
CA HIS A 101 8.84 22.30 -21.06
C HIS A 101 10.06 21.59 -20.46
N LEU A 102 9.93 20.32 -20.05
CA LEU A 102 10.98 19.64 -19.29
C LEU A 102 11.87 18.72 -20.15
N PHE A 103 11.35 18.05 -21.19
CA PHE A 103 12.06 16.96 -21.87
C PHE A 103 12.22 17.15 -23.39
N VAL A 104 13.33 16.65 -23.95
CA VAL A 104 13.84 16.97 -25.31
C VAL A 104 12.92 16.53 -26.45
N ASN A 105 12.22 15.39 -26.34
CA ASN A 105 11.51 14.77 -27.47
C ASN A 105 10.00 14.68 -27.26
N ARG A 106 9.32 15.82 -27.25
CA ARG A 106 7.85 15.85 -27.30
C ARG A 106 7.37 16.88 -28.31
N ASP A 107 7.54 16.58 -29.58
CA ASP A 107 6.69 17.18 -30.60
C ASP A 107 5.26 16.77 -30.28
N SER A 108 4.38 17.77 -30.23
CA SER A 108 2.97 17.73 -29.82
C SER A 108 2.06 16.83 -30.67
N ASN A 109 2.61 15.95 -31.51
CA ASN A 109 1.92 15.14 -32.52
C ASN A 109 2.08 13.63 -32.36
N THR A 110 2.67 13.12 -31.27
CA THR A 110 2.51 11.71 -30.91
C THR A 110 1.13 11.50 -30.28
N GLU A 111 0.09 11.68 -31.09
CA GLU A 111 -1.16 10.96 -30.87
C GLU A 111 -0.81 9.48 -30.99
N ILE A 112 -0.55 8.84 -29.85
CA ILE A 112 -0.60 7.39 -29.76
C ILE A 112 -2.03 7.06 -30.20
N ASN A 113 -2.18 6.43 -31.36
CA ASN A 113 -3.40 5.76 -31.80
C ASN A 113 -3.75 4.71 -30.73
N LYS A 114 -4.33 5.15 -29.62
CA LYS A 114 -4.88 4.26 -28.60
C LYS A 114 -6.15 3.69 -29.23
N ASN A 115 -6.13 2.39 -29.50
CA ASN A 115 -7.35 1.69 -29.86
C ASN A 115 -8.36 1.88 -28.72
N GLU A 116 -9.66 1.80 -28.98
CA GLU A 116 -10.70 1.88 -27.92
C GLU A 116 -10.48 0.83 -26.79
N SER A 117 -9.76 -0.27 -27.07
CA SER A 117 -9.33 -1.27 -26.08
C SER A 117 -8.25 -0.78 -25.10
N ASP A 118 -7.54 0.30 -25.44
CA ASP A 118 -6.40 0.86 -24.70
C ASP A 118 -6.78 2.13 -23.92
N GLU A 119 -8.08 2.47 -23.86
CA GLU A 119 -8.63 3.69 -23.27
C GLU A 119 -8.19 3.90 -21.80
N PHE A 120 -7.85 2.81 -21.10
CA PHE A 120 -7.44 2.83 -19.69
C PHE A 120 -6.11 2.12 -19.41
N ASP A 121 -5.20 2.09 -20.38
CA ASP A 121 -3.83 1.67 -20.08
C ASP A 121 -3.02 2.81 -19.43
N PHE A 122 -2.61 2.60 -18.18
CA PHE A 122 -1.85 3.56 -17.35
C PHE A 122 -0.36 3.24 -17.32
N LEU A 123 0.15 2.47 -18.29
CA LEU A 123 1.59 2.23 -18.42
C LEU A 123 2.35 3.56 -18.54
N PRO A 124 3.45 3.75 -17.79
CA PRO A 124 4.27 4.94 -17.90
C PRO A 124 4.81 5.16 -19.32
N GLU A 125 4.83 6.41 -19.76
CA GLU A 125 5.37 6.79 -21.08
C GLU A 125 6.89 7.02 -20.99
N PRO A 126 7.72 6.40 -21.84
CA PRO A 126 9.15 6.67 -21.84
C PRO A 126 9.45 8.12 -22.24
N VAL A 127 10.39 8.74 -21.52
CA VAL A 127 11.07 9.96 -21.96
C VAL A 127 12.44 9.59 -22.52
N LEU A 128 13.16 8.74 -21.77
CA LEU A 128 14.38 8.09 -22.20
C LEU A 128 14.31 6.65 -21.67
N ASP A 129 14.25 5.69 -22.59
CA ASP A 129 14.03 4.30 -22.25
C ASP A 129 15.01 3.78 -21.21
N GLY A 130 14.46 2.97 -20.30
CA GLY A 130 15.14 2.45 -19.13
C GLY A 130 15.66 3.48 -18.11
N THR A 131 15.46 4.78 -18.32
CA THR A 131 16.04 5.84 -17.48
C THR A 131 14.98 6.69 -16.81
N ILE A 132 14.07 7.27 -17.60
CA ILE A 132 13.05 8.18 -17.11
C ILE A 132 11.76 8.04 -17.92
N TYR A 133 10.67 7.95 -17.20
CA TYR A 133 9.31 7.78 -17.72
C TYR A 133 8.41 8.83 -17.06
N LEU A 134 7.31 9.18 -17.74
CA LEU A 134 6.23 9.95 -17.14
C LEU A 134 5.10 9.02 -16.73
N SER A 135 4.56 9.23 -15.55
CA SER A 135 3.33 8.56 -15.14
C SER A 135 2.18 8.94 -16.07
N SER A 136 1.53 7.95 -16.66
CA SER A 136 0.28 8.16 -17.40
C SER A 136 -0.86 8.58 -16.48
N TRP A 137 -1.76 9.40 -17.00
CA TRP A 137 -2.92 9.89 -16.26
C TRP A 137 -4.03 10.27 -17.24
N ASN A 138 -5.28 10.06 -16.82
CA ASN A 138 -6.48 10.43 -17.57
C ASN A 138 -7.39 11.32 -16.71
N LEU A 139 -8.12 12.24 -17.35
CA LEU A 139 -9.24 12.92 -16.73
C LEU A 139 -10.47 12.01 -16.81
N VAL A 140 -11.05 11.71 -15.67
CA VAL A 140 -12.19 10.80 -15.58
C VAL A 140 -13.33 11.52 -14.85
N PRO A 141 -14.57 11.46 -15.36
CA PRO A 141 -15.74 11.88 -14.60
C PRO A 141 -15.81 11.12 -13.28
N ILE A 142 -16.21 11.77 -12.19
CA ILE A 142 -16.38 11.13 -10.87
C ILE A 142 -17.69 10.33 -10.86
N LYS A 143 -17.73 9.27 -11.67
CA LYS A 143 -18.83 8.29 -11.76
C LYS A 143 -18.31 6.96 -11.26
N VAL A 144 -19.09 6.29 -10.41
CA VAL A 144 -18.72 5.01 -9.80
C VAL A 144 -18.31 3.99 -10.86
N ASP A 145 -19.10 3.82 -11.93
CA ASP A 145 -18.81 2.80 -12.96
C ASP A 145 -17.50 3.05 -13.70
N GLN A 146 -17.15 4.31 -13.95
CA GLN A 146 -15.90 4.66 -14.64
C GLN A 146 -14.69 4.40 -13.74
N VAL A 147 -14.76 4.82 -12.47
CA VAL A 147 -13.71 4.55 -11.49
C VAL A 147 -13.57 3.04 -11.27
N THR A 148 -14.68 2.30 -11.21
CA THR A 148 -14.69 0.84 -11.08
C THR A 148 -14.03 0.15 -12.26
N LYS A 149 -14.36 0.53 -13.51
CA LYS A 149 -13.71 -0.03 -14.71
C LYS A 149 -12.21 0.17 -14.69
N ILE A 150 -11.75 1.39 -14.39
CA ILE A 150 -10.33 1.75 -14.29
C ILE A 150 -9.63 0.98 -13.17
N PHE A 151 -10.29 0.85 -12.02
CA PHE A 151 -9.75 0.15 -10.87
C PHE A 151 -9.62 -1.35 -11.15
N ASN A 152 -10.65 -1.99 -11.70
CA ASN A 152 -10.60 -3.38 -12.12
C ASN A 152 -9.49 -3.62 -13.15
N ARG A 153 -9.34 -2.72 -14.13
CA ARG A 153 -8.24 -2.80 -15.10
C ARG A 153 -6.86 -2.71 -14.43
N SER A 154 -6.69 -1.86 -13.41
CA SER A 154 -5.43 -1.81 -12.66
C SER A 154 -5.12 -3.13 -11.93
N ILE A 155 -6.15 -3.86 -11.48
CA ILE A 155 -6.00 -5.20 -10.88
C ILE A 155 -5.64 -6.23 -11.96
N ASP A 156 -6.30 -6.18 -13.12
CA ASP A 156 -5.98 -7.06 -14.27
C ASP A 156 -4.54 -6.86 -14.75
N SER A 157 -4.08 -5.61 -14.82
CA SER A 157 -2.70 -5.24 -15.11
C SER A 157 -1.75 -5.42 -13.92
N ARG A 158 -2.22 -6.02 -12.82
CA ARG A 158 -1.45 -6.37 -11.61
C ARG A 158 -0.71 -5.21 -10.95
N GLN A 159 -1.23 -4.00 -11.12
CA GLN A 159 -0.72 -2.79 -10.49
C GLN A 159 -1.09 -2.77 -8.99
N GLU A 160 -0.47 -1.90 -8.22
CA GLU A 160 -0.75 -1.76 -6.77
C GLU A 160 -2.13 -1.12 -6.50
N GLY A 161 -2.65 -0.37 -7.47
CA GLY A 161 -3.91 0.36 -7.39
C GLY A 161 -3.81 1.70 -8.11
N LEU A 162 -4.67 2.64 -7.73
CA LEU A 162 -4.80 3.95 -8.36
C LEU A 162 -4.44 5.09 -7.41
N VAL A 163 -3.96 6.19 -7.99
CA VAL A 163 -3.86 7.48 -7.32
C VAL A 163 -4.82 8.47 -8.00
N ALA A 164 -5.91 8.80 -7.33
CA ALA A 164 -6.83 9.84 -7.77
C ALA A 164 -6.35 11.21 -7.26
N LYS A 165 -6.28 12.20 -8.14
CA LYS A 165 -5.85 13.56 -7.78
C LYS A 165 -6.92 14.55 -8.17
N LEU A 166 -7.26 15.45 -7.26
CA LEU A 166 -8.22 16.52 -7.48
C LEU A 166 -7.67 17.49 -8.54
N THR A 167 -8.42 17.69 -9.61
CA THR A 167 -8.05 18.57 -10.73
C THR A 167 -8.84 19.88 -10.76
N VAL A 168 -9.87 20.01 -9.92
CA VAL A 168 -10.70 21.21 -9.82
C VAL A 168 -10.16 22.19 -8.78
N GLY A 169 -10.49 23.47 -8.97
CA GLY A 169 -10.04 24.55 -8.11
C GLY A 169 -8.52 24.75 -8.12
N ALA A 170 -7.98 25.28 -7.02
CA ALA A 170 -6.56 25.61 -6.93
C ALA A 170 -5.63 24.38 -7.00
N SER A 171 -6.10 23.19 -6.59
CA SER A 171 -5.36 21.90 -6.60
C SER A 171 -3.84 22.01 -6.33
N PRO A 172 -3.42 22.69 -5.24
CA PRO A 172 -2.00 22.94 -4.96
C PRO A 172 -1.29 21.65 -4.57
N TYR A 173 0.03 21.64 -4.75
CA TYR A 173 0.89 20.63 -4.14
C TYR A 173 1.12 21.01 -2.67
N LEU A 174 0.66 20.18 -1.73
CA LEU A 174 0.73 20.45 -0.29
C LEU A 174 1.72 19.51 0.42
N PRO A 175 2.97 19.95 0.67
CA PRO A 175 3.96 19.11 1.33
C PRO A 175 3.53 18.65 2.73
N GLY A 176 3.67 17.35 3.00
CA GLY A 176 3.40 16.77 4.32
C GLY A 176 1.92 16.60 4.69
N ARG A 177 0.99 17.05 3.83
CA ARG A 177 -0.45 16.86 4.06
C ARG A 177 -0.90 15.49 3.52
N ARG A 178 -1.52 14.68 4.40
CA ARG A 178 -2.11 13.38 4.04
C ARG A 178 -3.63 13.44 3.92
N LEU A 179 -4.30 14.00 4.92
CA LEU A 179 -5.75 14.22 4.91
C LEU A 179 -6.05 15.58 4.25
N HIS A 180 -7.15 15.63 3.49
CA HIS A 180 -7.59 16.83 2.76
C HIS A 180 -6.51 17.45 1.86
N GLY A 181 -5.58 16.61 1.36
CA GLY A 181 -4.53 17.01 0.41
C GLY A 181 -4.98 16.99 -1.05
N GLY A 182 -6.19 16.52 -1.32
CA GLY A 182 -6.74 16.38 -2.67
C GLY A 182 -6.22 15.15 -3.44
N TRP A 183 -5.43 14.27 -2.82
CA TRP A 183 -4.92 13.05 -3.44
C TRP A 183 -5.40 11.84 -2.62
N TRP A 184 -5.90 10.83 -3.31
CA TRP A 184 -6.41 9.59 -2.72
C TRP A 184 -5.74 8.39 -3.36
N LYS A 185 -5.53 7.34 -2.57
CA LYS A 185 -5.06 6.04 -3.03
C LYS A 185 -6.20 5.04 -2.91
N LEU A 186 -6.50 4.35 -4.00
CA LEU A 186 -7.45 3.25 -4.00
C LEU A 186 -6.66 1.98 -4.31
N LYS A 187 -6.70 1.01 -3.40
CA LYS A 187 -5.99 -0.25 -3.53
C LYS A 187 -6.91 -1.41 -3.25
N PRO A 188 -6.67 -2.58 -3.84
CA PRO A 188 -7.51 -3.75 -3.59
C PRO A 188 -7.59 -4.11 -2.10
N ASP A 189 -6.51 -3.92 -1.32
CA ASP A 189 -6.46 -4.20 0.12
C ASP A 189 -7.33 -3.28 1.00
N TYR A 190 -7.98 -2.28 0.40
CA TYR A 190 -8.92 -1.38 1.09
C TYR A 190 -10.38 -1.74 0.86
N VAL A 191 -10.66 -2.72 0.01
CA VAL A 191 -12.02 -3.11 -0.37
C VAL A 191 -12.28 -4.54 0.09
N ASP A 192 -13.29 -4.69 0.96
CA ASP A 192 -13.69 -5.99 1.47
C ASP A 192 -14.12 -6.92 0.33
N GLY A 193 -13.68 -8.17 0.41
CA GLY A 193 -14.04 -9.22 -0.55
C GLY A 193 -13.23 -9.21 -1.85
N LEU A 194 -12.32 -8.25 -2.09
CA LEU A 194 -11.47 -8.28 -3.29
C LEU A 194 -10.29 -9.24 -3.20
N LEU A 195 -9.75 -9.40 -2.00
CA LEU A 195 -8.60 -10.26 -1.74
C LEU A 195 -9.03 -11.62 -1.19
N ILE A 196 -8.20 -12.63 -1.44
CA ILE A 196 -8.24 -13.89 -0.71
C ILE A 196 -7.46 -13.73 0.61
N ASP A 197 -8.07 -14.16 1.70
CA ASP A 197 -7.40 -14.29 2.98
C ASP A 197 -6.90 -15.73 3.19
N LEU A 198 -5.83 -15.88 3.96
CA LEU A 198 -5.15 -17.15 4.19
C LEU A 198 -5.29 -17.60 5.63
N ASP A 199 -5.82 -18.80 5.85
CA ASP A 199 -5.98 -19.39 7.16
C ASP A 199 -4.71 -20.14 7.60
N CYS A 200 -3.85 -19.47 8.35
CA CYS A 200 -2.53 -19.98 8.75
C CYS A 200 -2.49 -20.33 10.24
N LEU A 201 -1.84 -21.45 10.58
CA LEU A 201 -1.71 -21.90 11.97
C LEU A 201 -0.65 -21.08 12.71
N VAL A 202 -0.93 -20.63 13.92
CA VAL A 202 0.10 -20.05 14.80
C VAL A 202 1.03 -21.16 15.28
N VAL A 203 2.35 -21.00 15.11
CA VAL A 203 3.34 -22.00 15.58
C VAL A 203 4.37 -21.41 16.53
N GLY A 204 4.46 -20.08 16.57
CA GLY A 204 5.40 -19.38 17.42
C GLY A 204 4.98 -17.96 17.76
N GLY A 205 5.61 -17.41 18.79
CA GLY A 205 5.43 -16.04 19.24
C GLY A 205 6.75 -15.32 19.42
N CYS A 206 6.76 -14.02 19.14
CA CYS A 206 7.85 -13.11 19.49
C CYS A 206 7.35 -12.07 20.48
N TYR A 207 8.17 -11.81 21.51
CA TYR A 207 7.84 -10.85 22.55
C TYR A 207 7.85 -9.42 21.98
N MET A 208 6.90 -8.60 22.42
CA MET A 208 6.92 -7.18 22.12
C MET A 208 8.13 -6.53 22.79
N SER A 209 8.76 -5.58 22.10
CA SER A 209 9.75 -4.68 22.68
C SER A 209 9.11 -3.31 22.89
N VAL A 210 9.15 -2.80 24.12
CA VAL A 210 8.71 -1.45 24.46
C VAL A 210 9.89 -0.73 25.09
N LEU A 211 10.27 0.42 24.51
CA LEU A 211 11.45 1.20 24.92
C LEU A 211 12.73 0.35 25.03
N GLY A 212 12.91 -0.58 24.09
CA GLY A 212 14.08 -1.48 24.04
C GLY A 212 14.04 -2.65 25.03
N ARG A 213 13.00 -2.78 25.86
CA ARG A 213 12.84 -3.90 26.81
C ARG A 213 11.81 -4.91 26.30
N LYS A 214 12.18 -6.20 26.30
CA LYS A 214 11.24 -7.29 26.00
C LYS A 214 10.18 -7.36 27.09
N THR A 215 8.92 -7.30 26.67
CA THR A 215 7.76 -7.53 27.55
C THR A 215 7.44 -9.01 27.63
N LYS A 216 6.58 -9.42 28.57
CA LYS A 216 6.06 -10.80 28.64
C LYS A 216 4.89 -11.06 27.68
N ARG A 217 4.52 -10.10 26.83
CA ARG A 217 3.39 -10.22 25.89
C ARG A 217 3.91 -10.54 24.49
N ILE A 218 3.25 -11.47 23.82
CA ILE A 218 3.48 -11.76 22.41
C ILE A 218 2.70 -10.74 21.59
N GLY A 219 3.39 -10.06 20.68
CA GLY A 219 2.77 -9.10 19.74
C GLY A 219 3.01 -9.42 18.28
N HIS A 220 3.88 -10.38 18.00
CA HIS A 220 4.11 -10.91 16.67
C HIS A 220 4.03 -12.43 16.73
N PHE A 221 3.32 -13.01 15.78
CA PHE A 221 3.09 -14.45 15.70
C PHE A 221 3.77 -14.98 14.44
N ILE A 222 4.49 -16.08 14.57
CA ILE A 222 4.98 -16.84 13.43
C ILE A 222 3.87 -17.81 13.05
N CYS A 223 3.39 -17.67 11.82
CA CYS A 223 2.35 -18.52 11.26
C CYS A 223 2.96 -19.50 10.24
N ALA A 224 2.36 -20.66 10.13
CA ALA A 224 2.80 -21.76 9.29
C ALA A 224 1.67 -22.35 8.45
N VAL A 225 2.06 -23.07 7.41
CA VAL A 225 1.18 -23.92 6.60
C VAL A 225 1.52 -25.39 6.85
N ARG A 226 0.56 -26.27 6.65
CA ARG A 226 0.74 -27.72 6.81
C ARG A 226 1.46 -28.30 5.60
N ASP A 227 2.48 -29.11 5.83
CA ASP A 227 3.19 -29.84 4.77
C ASP A 227 2.44 -31.13 4.44
N ASP A 228 1.76 -31.13 3.29
CA ASP A 228 0.94 -32.24 2.79
C ASP A 228 1.65 -33.04 1.67
N ARG A 229 2.98 -32.87 1.53
CA ARG A 229 3.79 -33.65 0.58
C ARG A 229 4.07 -35.07 1.07
N VAL A 230 4.19 -35.25 2.38
CA VAL A 230 4.71 -36.49 3.00
C VAL A 230 3.59 -37.52 3.29
N GLN A 231 2.32 -37.19 3.07
CA GLN A 231 1.19 -38.06 3.48
C GLN A 231 0.83 -39.22 2.51
N ALA A 232 1.53 -39.38 1.39
CA ALA A 232 1.14 -40.35 0.34
C ALA A 232 1.91 -41.69 0.33
N ALA A 233 3.07 -41.81 0.99
CA ALA A 233 3.95 -42.98 0.81
C ALA A 233 4.04 -43.92 2.03
N GLU A 234 3.65 -43.49 3.23
CA GLU A 234 3.84 -44.26 4.48
C GLU A 234 2.58 -44.27 5.36
N GLN A 235 1.40 -44.43 4.77
CA GLN A 235 0.21 -44.81 5.55
C GLN A 235 0.25 -46.32 5.81
N THR A 236 1.17 -46.74 6.68
CA THR A 236 1.11 -48.02 7.38
C THR A 236 0.98 -47.71 8.88
N GLU A 237 -0.27 -47.68 9.33
CA GLU A 237 -0.72 -47.96 10.71
C GLU A 237 -0.10 -47.21 11.91
N LEU A 238 0.03 -45.88 11.90
CA LEU A 238 0.00 -45.10 13.17
C LEU A 238 -0.66 -43.72 12.98
N SER A 239 -1.91 -43.61 13.44
CA SER A 239 -2.80 -42.44 13.30
C SER A 239 -2.49 -41.24 14.22
N ASP A 240 -1.36 -41.23 14.92
CA ASP A 240 -1.07 -40.24 15.99
C ASP A 240 0.14 -39.33 15.70
N SER A 241 0.74 -39.38 14.51
CA SER A 241 1.88 -38.52 14.19
C SER A 241 1.45 -37.08 13.84
N ILE A 242 2.09 -36.10 14.48
CA ILE A 242 1.87 -34.68 14.19
C ILE A 242 2.45 -34.40 12.79
N PRO A 243 1.68 -33.84 11.84
CA PRO A 243 2.21 -33.52 10.53
C PRO A 243 3.26 -32.42 10.63
N THR A 244 4.10 -32.35 9.61
CA THR A 244 5.10 -31.28 9.52
C THR A 244 4.42 -29.96 9.14
N PHE A 245 4.88 -28.87 9.74
CA PHE A 245 4.45 -27.50 9.45
C PHE A 245 5.63 -26.66 8.98
N LEU A 246 5.42 -25.84 7.96
CA LEU A 246 6.43 -24.95 7.38
C LEU A 246 6.10 -23.52 7.78
N SER A 247 7.03 -22.85 8.47
CA SER A 247 6.91 -21.41 8.72
C SER A 247 6.72 -20.63 7.43
N PHE A 248 5.79 -19.67 7.44
CA PHE A 248 5.32 -18.96 6.25
C PHE A 248 5.41 -17.44 6.38
N CYS A 249 4.87 -16.87 7.46
CA CYS A 249 4.88 -15.43 7.64
C CYS A 249 4.90 -15.01 9.12
N ARG A 250 5.26 -13.75 9.37
CA ARG A 250 5.14 -13.11 10.67
C ARG A 250 3.97 -12.14 10.67
N ALA A 251 2.89 -12.52 11.34
CA ALA A 251 1.70 -11.69 11.49
C ALA A 251 1.82 -10.83 12.76
N SER A 252 1.65 -9.52 12.62
CA SER A 252 1.83 -8.57 13.73
C SER A 252 0.50 -7.99 14.17
N TYR A 253 0.36 -7.79 15.48
CA TYR A 253 -0.68 -6.92 16.00
C TYR A 253 -0.38 -5.46 15.64
N HIS A 254 -1.39 -4.74 15.16
CA HIS A 254 -1.26 -3.32 14.85
C HIS A 254 -2.46 -2.53 15.39
N SER A 255 -2.29 -1.87 16.53
CA SER A 255 -3.36 -1.16 17.24
C SER A 255 -4.09 -0.11 16.39
N TYR A 256 -3.37 0.56 15.48
CA TYR A 256 -3.93 1.62 14.64
C TYR A 256 -4.81 1.10 13.49
N ILE A 257 -4.67 -0.16 13.08
CA ILE A 257 -5.43 -0.72 11.95
C ILE A 257 -6.84 -1.13 12.35
N ALA A 258 -7.08 -1.42 13.65
CA ALA A 258 -8.39 -1.81 14.17
C ALA A 258 -9.48 -0.73 13.98
N VAL A 259 -9.10 0.54 13.76
CA VAL A 259 -10.06 1.64 13.56
C VAL A 259 -10.54 1.72 12.10
N VAL A 260 -9.79 1.16 11.15
CA VAL A 260 -10.02 1.38 9.72
C VAL A 260 -10.46 0.09 9.02
N ASN A 261 -9.80 -1.04 9.30
CA ASN A 261 -10.06 -2.32 8.62
C ASN A 261 -9.85 -3.48 9.61
N ASN A 262 -10.92 -4.10 10.10
CA ASN A 262 -11.05 -5.46 10.68
C ASN A 262 -9.82 -6.14 11.34
N GLY A 263 -8.88 -5.40 11.91
CA GLY A 263 -7.69 -5.95 12.55
C GLY A 263 -7.97 -6.38 13.98
N LEU A 264 -7.09 -7.21 14.56
CA LEU A 264 -7.20 -7.57 15.98
C LEU A 264 -7.23 -6.32 16.86
N THR A 265 -8.27 -6.23 17.70
CA THR A 265 -8.38 -5.21 18.74
C THR A 265 -7.43 -5.50 19.90
N THR A 266 -7.16 -4.49 20.73
CA THR A 266 -6.33 -4.66 21.95
C THR A 266 -6.91 -5.71 22.89
N ASN A 267 -8.23 -5.83 22.97
CA ASN A 267 -8.89 -6.81 23.84
C ASN A 267 -8.77 -8.23 23.29
N GLN A 268 -8.99 -8.42 21.99
CA GLN A 268 -8.74 -9.71 21.34
C GLN A 268 -7.28 -10.15 21.49
N LEU A 269 -6.31 -9.23 21.36
CA LEU A 269 -4.90 -9.58 21.60
C LEU A 269 -4.65 -10.05 23.04
N LYS A 270 -5.30 -9.42 24.04
CA LYS A 270 -5.19 -9.85 25.45
C LYS A 270 -5.79 -11.25 25.63
N GLU A 271 -6.97 -11.50 25.06
CA GLU A 271 -7.64 -12.81 25.11
C GLU A 271 -6.78 -13.90 24.46
N ILE A 272 -6.25 -13.64 23.26
CA ILE A 272 -5.31 -14.55 22.58
C ILE A 272 -4.09 -14.82 23.45
N ASN A 273 -3.46 -13.78 24.01
CA ASN A 273 -2.31 -13.96 24.89
C ASN A 273 -2.68 -14.77 26.14
N GLN A 274 -3.85 -14.56 26.75
CA GLN A 274 -4.32 -15.32 27.90
C GLN A 274 -4.53 -16.80 27.55
N LYS A 275 -5.18 -17.07 26.42
CA LYS A 275 -5.46 -18.42 25.91
C LYS A 275 -4.18 -19.20 25.60
N LEU A 276 -3.23 -18.59 24.90
CA LEU A 276 -2.01 -19.28 24.46
C LEU A 276 -0.90 -19.34 25.52
N ARG A 277 -0.93 -18.45 26.53
CA ARG A 277 0.14 -18.32 27.54
C ARG A 277 0.53 -19.62 28.25
N PRO A 278 -0.40 -20.50 28.68
CA PRO A 278 -0.06 -21.74 29.36
C PRO A 278 0.70 -22.74 28.47
N HIS A 279 0.59 -22.59 27.14
CA HIS A 279 1.07 -23.57 26.17
C HIS A 279 2.40 -23.16 25.51
N TRP A 280 2.84 -21.91 25.68
CA TRP A 280 4.12 -21.44 25.15
C TRP A 280 5.30 -22.14 25.82
N LYS A 281 6.22 -22.65 25.00
CA LYS A 281 7.50 -23.21 25.42
C LYS A 281 8.65 -22.42 24.81
N PRO A 282 9.78 -22.23 25.50
CA PRO A 282 10.96 -21.57 24.92
C PRO A 282 11.42 -22.27 23.65
N TYR A 283 11.73 -21.50 22.60
CA TYR A 283 12.26 -22.03 21.35
C TYR A 283 13.79 -22.02 21.37
N ASP A 284 14.43 -23.18 21.11
CA ASP A 284 15.87 -23.25 20.96
C ASP A 284 16.28 -22.71 19.58
N ARG A 285 16.70 -21.45 19.57
CA ARG A 285 17.15 -20.78 18.35
C ARG A 285 18.48 -21.30 17.82
N LYS A 286 19.28 -22.03 18.60
CA LYS A 286 20.60 -22.55 18.17
C LYS A 286 20.47 -23.88 17.44
N HIS A 287 19.50 -24.70 17.84
CA HIS A 287 19.26 -26.03 17.26
C HIS A 287 17.82 -26.11 16.69
N PRO A 288 17.51 -25.35 15.62
CA PRO A 288 16.17 -25.33 15.05
C PRO A 288 15.77 -26.70 14.50
N ASN A 289 14.46 -26.99 14.47
CA ASN A 289 13.87 -28.18 13.85
C ASN A 289 14.30 -29.51 14.49
N THR A 290 14.63 -29.50 15.79
CA THR A 290 15.06 -30.69 16.53
C THR A 290 14.17 -30.98 17.74
N GLY A 291 14.24 -32.23 18.21
CA GLY A 291 13.59 -32.71 19.43
C GLY A 291 12.08 -32.37 19.46
N PRO A 292 11.59 -31.62 20.46
CA PRO A 292 10.16 -31.35 20.61
C PRO A 292 9.57 -30.43 19.52
N THR A 293 10.40 -29.91 18.61
CA THR A 293 10.02 -29.04 17.49
C THR A 293 10.34 -29.65 16.12
N GLU A 294 10.61 -30.96 16.04
CA GLU A 294 10.89 -31.63 14.77
C GLU A 294 9.74 -31.55 13.76
N TRP A 295 8.51 -31.46 14.24
CA TRP A 295 7.31 -31.22 13.43
C TRP A 295 7.27 -29.81 12.82
N LEU A 296 8.09 -28.86 13.29
CA LEU A 296 8.12 -27.48 12.79
C LEU A 296 9.40 -27.23 12.01
N ARG A 297 9.27 -26.73 10.77
CA ARG A 297 10.39 -26.29 9.94
C ARG A 297 10.45 -24.77 9.89
N VAL A 298 11.58 -24.23 10.38
CA VAL A 298 11.94 -22.81 10.29
C VAL A 298 13.33 -22.64 9.66
N THR A 299 13.58 -21.47 9.08
CA THR A 299 14.87 -21.09 8.51
C THR A 299 15.48 -19.91 9.30
N THR A 300 15.44 -18.69 8.77
CA THR A 300 16.08 -17.50 9.35
C THR A 300 15.17 -16.80 10.35
N GLU A 301 13.89 -16.61 10.01
CA GLU A 301 12.90 -16.07 10.95
C GLU A 301 12.48 -17.17 11.93
N ARG A 302 12.85 -16.97 13.19
CA ARG A 302 12.61 -17.93 14.28
C ARG A 302 11.83 -17.26 15.40
N PRO A 303 10.91 -17.97 16.08
CA PRO A 303 10.18 -17.40 17.20
C PRO A 303 11.05 -17.27 18.47
N ASP A 304 10.57 -16.55 19.48
CA ASP A 304 11.11 -16.60 20.85
C ASP A 304 10.54 -17.81 21.61
N VAL A 305 9.27 -18.13 21.36
CA VAL A 305 8.53 -19.26 21.97
C VAL A 305 7.73 -20.01 20.92
N TRP A 306 7.50 -21.30 21.13
CA TRP A 306 6.70 -22.16 20.25
C TRP A 306 5.52 -22.78 20.98
N ILE A 307 4.53 -23.22 20.21
CA ILE A 307 3.32 -23.89 20.70
C ILE A 307 3.05 -25.14 19.87
N ALA A 308 2.66 -26.23 20.51
CA ALA A 308 2.29 -27.46 19.79
C ALA A 308 0.98 -27.24 19.00
N PRO A 309 0.82 -27.83 17.79
CA PRO A 309 -0.35 -27.59 16.93
C PRO A 309 -1.69 -27.80 17.62
N GLN A 310 -1.81 -28.83 18.46
CA GLN A 310 -3.05 -29.19 19.17
C GLN A 310 -3.52 -28.11 20.15
N ASN A 311 -2.63 -27.27 20.65
CA ASN A 311 -2.95 -26.19 21.59
C ASN A 311 -3.01 -24.82 20.92
N SER A 312 -2.84 -24.78 19.59
CA SER A 312 -2.74 -23.54 18.85
C SER A 312 -4.08 -23.06 18.30
N ILE A 313 -4.04 -21.93 17.60
CA ILE A 313 -5.17 -21.29 16.93
C ILE A 313 -4.80 -20.97 15.48
N THR A 314 -5.81 -20.97 14.61
CA THR A 314 -5.67 -20.55 13.22
C THR A 314 -6.02 -19.07 13.10
N PHE A 315 -5.20 -18.32 12.36
CA PHE A 315 -5.47 -16.93 12.01
C PHE A 315 -5.86 -16.83 10.55
N GLN A 316 -6.91 -16.06 10.28
CA GLN A 316 -7.18 -15.55 8.95
C GLN A 316 -6.28 -14.33 8.72
N ILE A 317 -5.41 -14.42 7.72
CA ILE A 317 -4.38 -13.43 7.40
C ILE A 317 -4.71 -12.75 6.07
N HIS A 318 -4.85 -11.44 6.11
CA HIS A 318 -5.01 -10.58 4.96
C HIS A 318 -3.65 -9.99 4.55
N ALA A 319 -3.32 -10.04 3.27
CA ALA A 319 -2.05 -9.53 2.75
C ALA A 319 -2.20 -9.05 1.31
N SER A 320 -1.38 -8.10 0.89
CA SER A 320 -1.47 -7.55 -0.48
C SER A 320 -0.93 -8.53 -1.52
N GLU A 321 0.20 -9.17 -1.21
CA GLU A 321 0.97 -9.99 -2.15
C GLU A 321 1.71 -11.11 -1.41
N MET A 322 1.94 -12.20 -2.11
CA MET A 322 2.86 -13.26 -1.76
C MET A 322 4.16 -13.08 -2.57
N THR A 323 5.29 -13.28 -1.90
CA THR A 323 6.62 -13.03 -2.45
C THR A 323 7.58 -14.14 -2.06
N PRO A 324 8.57 -14.50 -2.90
CA PRO A 324 9.64 -15.41 -2.51
C PRO A 324 10.36 -14.95 -1.25
N SER A 325 10.77 -15.88 -0.38
CA SER A 325 11.57 -15.57 0.81
C SER A 325 12.28 -16.80 1.36
N ALA A 326 13.62 -16.74 1.41
CA ALA A 326 14.43 -17.73 2.11
C ALA A 326 14.32 -17.65 3.65
N SER A 327 13.69 -16.59 4.17
CA SER A 327 13.54 -16.39 5.62
C SER A 327 12.50 -17.30 6.27
N TYR A 328 11.68 -17.96 5.45
CA TYR A 328 10.60 -18.86 5.86
C TYR A 328 10.74 -20.22 5.14
N ALA A 329 10.30 -21.30 5.80
CA ALA A 329 10.51 -22.66 5.31
C ALA A 329 9.63 -23.02 4.09
N THR A 330 8.54 -22.30 3.86
CA THR A 330 7.74 -22.38 2.63
C THR A 330 8.47 -21.91 1.38
N GLY A 331 9.56 -21.13 1.52
CA GLY A 331 10.19 -20.41 0.41
C GLY A 331 9.38 -19.19 -0.08
N LEU A 332 8.23 -18.93 0.53
CA LEU A 332 7.30 -17.83 0.23
C LEU A 332 6.95 -17.08 1.52
N THR A 333 6.57 -15.81 1.43
CA THR A 333 6.02 -15.04 2.54
C THR A 333 5.04 -13.99 2.06
N LEU A 334 4.38 -13.32 3.01
CA LEU A 334 3.37 -12.31 2.73
C LEU A 334 3.90 -10.89 2.89
N ARG A 335 3.49 -10.01 1.98
CA ARG A 335 3.71 -8.56 2.05
C ARG A 335 2.52 -7.88 2.71
N PHE A 336 2.83 -7.07 3.71
CA PHE A 336 1.84 -6.38 4.56
C PHE A 336 0.80 -7.31 5.24
N PRO A 337 1.20 -8.44 5.84
CA PRO A 337 0.27 -9.37 6.49
C PRO A 337 -0.40 -8.73 7.71
N ARG A 338 -1.71 -8.94 7.84
CA ARG A 338 -2.55 -8.46 8.94
C ARG A 338 -3.45 -9.60 9.41
N ILE A 339 -3.61 -9.72 10.72
CA ILE A 339 -4.56 -10.69 11.30
C ILE A 339 -5.93 -10.03 11.27
N VAL A 340 -6.86 -10.61 10.52
CA VAL A 340 -8.24 -10.10 10.40
C VAL A 340 -9.22 -10.86 11.28
N ALA A 341 -8.99 -12.16 11.50
CA ALA A 341 -9.83 -12.96 12.38
C ALA A 341 -9.06 -14.10 13.05
N VAL A 342 -9.59 -14.55 14.19
CA VAL A 342 -9.21 -15.83 14.81
C VAL A 342 -10.23 -16.87 14.37
N ARG A 343 -9.76 -17.93 13.73
CA ARG A 343 -10.59 -19.01 13.18
C ARG A 343 -10.68 -20.15 14.17
N GLU A 344 -11.51 -20.00 15.19
CA GLU A 344 -11.75 -21.05 16.19
C GLU A 344 -12.50 -22.26 15.60
N ASP A 345 -13.17 -22.06 14.46
CA ASP A 345 -13.82 -23.09 13.66
C ASP A 345 -12.83 -23.96 12.86
N LYS A 346 -11.58 -23.53 12.69
CA LYS A 346 -10.55 -24.27 11.96
C LYS A 346 -9.50 -24.85 12.89
N SER A 347 -9.42 -26.17 12.90
CA SER A 347 -8.40 -26.93 13.62
C SER A 347 -7.02 -26.79 12.97
N TRP A 348 -5.98 -27.30 13.63
CA TRP A 348 -4.63 -27.35 13.05
C TRP A 348 -4.53 -28.29 11.86
N GLN A 349 -5.47 -29.22 11.68
CA GLN A 349 -5.57 -30.11 10.54
C GLN A 349 -6.13 -29.40 9.29
N ASP A 350 -7.01 -28.43 9.50
CA ASP A 350 -7.78 -27.74 8.44
C ASP A 350 -7.18 -26.38 8.04
N CYS A 351 -6.00 -26.04 8.57
CA CYS A 351 -5.28 -24.85 8.14
C CYS A 351 -4.68 -25.05 6.74
N LEU A 352 -4.35 -23.92 6.11
CA LEU A 352 -3.76 -23.87 4.76
C LEU A 352 -2.61 -24.87 4.58
N THR A 353 -2.65 -25.61 3.49
CA THR A 353 -1.62 -26.58 3.09
C THR A 353 -0.59 -25.96 2.15
N LEU A 354 0.57 -26.61 2.02
CA LEU A 354 1.61 -26.18 1.09
C LEU A 354 1.13 -26.28 -0.36
N LYS A 355 0.42 -27.36 -0.75
CA LYS A 355 -0.11 -27.48 -2.11
C LYS A 355 -1.10 -26.36 -2.46
N GLU A 356 -2.05 -26.05 -1.57
CA GLU A 356 -2.99 -24.93 -1.77
C GLU A 356 -2.25 -23.59 -1.90
N LEU A 357 -1.25 -23.36 -1.05
CA LEU A 357 -0.43 -22.15 -1.11
C LEU A 357 0.32 -22.03 -2.45
N GLN A 358 0.93 -23.12 -2.92
CA GLN A 358 1.66 -23.18 -4.18
C GLN A 358 0.74 -23.01 -5.39
N GLN A 359 -0.42 -23.66 -5.38
CA GLN A 359 -1.45 -23.52 -6.41
C GLN A 359 -1.90 -22.06 -6.50
N LEU A 360 -2.26 -21.45 -5.37
CA LEU A 360 -2.64 -20.05 -5.32
C LEU A 360 -1.52 -19.14 -5.87
N ASN A 361 -0.27 -19.36 -5.46
CA ASN A 361 0.86 -18.58 -5.96
C ASN A 361 1.04 -18.71 -7.49
N SER A 362 0.82 -19.90 -8.03
CA SER A 362 0.94 -20.17 -9.47
C SER A 362 -0.19 -19.54 -10.26
N GLU A 363 -1.43 -19.58 -9.76
CA GLU A 363 -2.60 -19.04 -10.44
C GLU A 363 -2.63 -17.51 -10.42
N THR A 364 -2.17 -16.90 -9.32
CA THR A 364 -2.23 -15.44 -9.15
C THR A 364 -0.91 -14.73 -9.35
N GLU A 365 0.17 -15.47 -9.59
CA GLU A 365 1.56 -14.97 -9.64
C GLU A 365 1.88 -14.07 -8.42
N GLY A 366 1.42 -14.52 -7.26
CA GLY A 366 1.61 -13.87 -5.97
C GLY A 366 0.66 -12.72 -5.66
N LYS A 367 -0.26 -12.31 -6.55
CA LYS A 367 -1.25 -11.28 -6.22
C LYS A 367 -2.40 -11.87 -5.40
N MET A 368 -2.81 -11.19 -4.33
CA MET A 368 -3.93 -11.67 -3.51
C MET A 368 -5.29 -11.16 -3.98
N ALA A 369 -5.32 -10.13 -4.84
CA ALA A 369 -6.53 -9.53 -5.38
C ALA A 369 -7.06 -10.34 -6.58
N VAL A 370 -8.01 -11.23 -6.32
CA VAL A 370 -8.57 -12.15 -7.33
C VAL A 370 -9.93 -11.71 -7.84
N ASN A 371 -10.72 -11.02 -7.01
CA ASN A 371 -12.07 -10.62 -7.37
C ASN A 371 -12.05 -9.22 -8.02
N ARG A 372 -13.19 -8.85 -8.62
CA ARG A 372 -13.40 -7.53 -9.24
C ARG A 372 -14.62 -6.87 -8.63
N LEU A 373 -14.60 -5.54 -8.62
CA LEU A 373 -15.80 -4.77 -8.26
C LEU A 373 -16.87 -4.96 -9.35
N PRO A 374 -18.16 -5.08 -8.98
CA PRO A 374 -19.24 -5.16 -9.95
C PRO A 374 -19.33 -3.86 -10.76
N VAL A 375 -19.45 -3.99 -12.08
CA VAL A 375 -19.70 -2.86 -12.98
C VAL A 375 -21.21 -2.78 -13.19
N HIS A 376 -21.87 -1.74 -12.66
CA HIS A 376 -23.30 -1.55 -12.86
C HIS A 376 -23.54 -0.80 -14.18
N GLY A 377 -23.67 -1.53 -15.30
CA GLY A 377 -24.16 -0.95 -16.55
C GLY A 377 -23.65 -1.62 -17.83
N SER A 378 -24.42 -2.59 -18.30
CA SER A 378 -24.61 -2.90 -19.73
C SER A 378 -25.93 -3.67 -19.92
N ASP A 379 -27.06 -2.97 -19.77
CA ASP A 379 -28.28 -3.37 -20.48
C ASP A 379 -28.32 -2.58 -21.78
N VAL A 380 -27.67 -3.11 -22.81
CA VAL A 380 -28.07 -2.98 -24.23
C VAL A 380 -27.53 -4.23 -24.97
N ASP A 381 -28.48 -5.08 -25.34
CA ASP A 381 -28.52 -6.05 -26.44
C ASP A 381 -27.37 -7.06 -26.61
N SER A 382 -27.60 -8.26 -26.07
CA SER A 382 -27.19 -9.51 -26.71
C SER A 382 -28.30 -10.53 -26.51
N GLU A 383 -29.18 -10.65 -27.51
CA GLU A 383 -29.98 -11.86 -27.67
C GLU A 383 -29.02 -13.04 -27.84
N GLY A 384 -28.97 -13.87 -26.80
CA GLY A 384 -28.36 -15.18 -26.79
C GLY A 384 -29.15 -16.00 -25.79
N GLU A 385 -30.23 -16.61 -26.28
CA GLU A 385 -31.08 -17.47 -25.47
C GLU A 385 -30.26 -18.60 -24.83
N PRO A 386 -30.41 -18.87 -23.51
CA PRO A 386 -30.14 -20.18 -22.98
C PRO A 386 -31.36 -21.07 -23.22
N GLU A 387 -31.16 -22.14 -24.00
CA GLU A 387 -32.09 -23.28 -24.07
C GLU A 387 -32.38 -23.76 -22.63
N LEU A 388 -33.61 -23.51 -22.17
CA LEU A 388 -34.15 -24.12 -20.96
C LEU A 388 -35.23 -25.11 -21.37
N ASP A 389 -34.99 -26.34 -20.96
CA ASP A 389 -35.83 -27.49 -21.18
C ASP A 389 -37.27 -27.24 -20.76
N LYS A 390 -38.17 -27.67 -21.66
CA LYS A 390 -39.61 -27.74 -21.48
C LYS A 390 -39.92 -28.61 -20.27
N GLU A 391 -40.68 -28.07 -19.32
CA GLU A 391 -41.80 -28.80 -18.70
C GLU A 391 -42.81 -27.79 -18.13
N GLY A 392 -44.07 -27.98 -18.51
CA GLY A 392 -45.04 -26.91 -18.63
C GLY A 392 -45.88 -26.60 -17.39
N TRP A 393 -46.60 -25.49 -17.49
CA TRP A 393 -47.99 -25.39 -17.04
C TRP A 393 -48.67 -24.20 -17.72
N GLU A 394 -49.77 -24.46 -18.41
CA GLU A 394 -50.64 -23.46 -19.04
C GLU A 394 -51.37 -22.62 -17.98
N SER A 395 -51.53 -21.31 -18.21
CA SER A 395 -52.86 -20.74 -18.53
C SER A 395 -52.97 -19.24 -18.22
N SER A 396 -53.43 -18.54 -19.26
CA SER A 396 -54.45 -17.48 -19.24
C SER A 396 -54.14 -16.07 -18.69
N SER A 397 -53.85 -15.20 -19.66
CA SER A 397 -54.69 -14.06 -20.12
C SER A 397 -54.79 -12.75 -19.31
N GLY A 398 -54.63 -11.64 -20.05
CA GLY A 398 -55.31 -10.35 -19.78
C GLY A 398 -54.35 -9.16 -19.79
N LYS A 399 -53.90 -8.69 -20.96
CA LYS A 399 -54.45 -7.55 -21.74
C LYS A 399 -54.30 -6.15 -21.11
N ASN A 400 -53.67 -5.31 -21.93
CA ASN A 400 -53.95 -3.88 -22.19
C ASN A 400 -53.56 -2.87 -21.10
N SER A 401 -53.16 -1.64 -21.42
CA SER A 401 -52.68 -0.94 -22.62
C SER A 401 -52.70 0.55 -22.22
N ASN A 402 -51.72 1.33 -22.69
CA ASN A 402 -51.80 2.78 -22.91
C ASN A 402 -52.02 3.69 -21.67
N SER A 403 -51.51 4.91 -21.59
CA SER A 403 -50.62 5.71 -22.43
C SER A 403 -50.34 7.03 -21.68
N THR A 404 -49.37 7.75 -22.24
CA THR A 404 -49.28 9.22 -22.37
C THR A 404 -48.84 10.09 -21.19
N ASN A 405 -47.62 10.63 -21.38
CA ASN A 405 -47.20 12.03 -21.34
C ASN A 405 -47.92 12.98 -20.36
N ASP A 406 -47.16 13.64 -19.49
CA ASP A 406 -46.93 15.07 -19.72
C ASP A 406 -45.69 15.64 -19.01
N SER A 407 -45.22 16.71 -19.63
CA SER A 407 -44.13 17.61 -19.34
C SER A 407 -44.28 18.45 -18.05
N SER A 408 -43.16 18.90 -17.48
CA SER A 408 -42.91 20.31 -17.12
C SER A 408 -41.72 20.47 -16.16
N ALA A 409 -41.25 21.70 -16.09
CA ALA A 409 -39.89 22.11 -15.83
C ALA A 409 -39.64 22.58 -14.37
N LEU A 410 -38.36 22.55 -14.00
CA LEU A 410 -37.66 23.38 -13.00
C LEU A 410 -38.15 23.33 -11.55
N ASP A 411 -37.29 22.88 -10.63
CA ASP A 411 -36.88 23.81 -9.58
C ASP A 411 -35.46 23.52 -9.06
N ARG A 412 -34.73 24.61 -8.82
CA ARG A 412 -33.30 24.67 -8.58
C ARG A 412 -33.08 25.29 -7.21
N ASP A 413 -33.48 24.57 -6.15
CA ASP A 413 -33.11 24.87 -4.77
C ASP A 413 -33.37 23.66 -3.86
N SER A 414 -32.43 22.72 -3.81
CA SER A 414 -32.26 21.78 -2.68
C SER A 414 -30.92 21.05 -2.80
N LEU A 415 -29.82 21.79 -2.58
CA LEU A 415 -28.49 21.19 -2.46
C LEU A 415 -27.73 21.75 -1.25
N VAL A 416 -28.45 21.89 -0.13
CA VAL A 416 -27.88 22.12 1.20
C VAL A 416 -28.73 21.33 2.20
N SER A 417 -28.54 20.00 2.30
CA SER A 417 -28.97 19.20 3.47
C SER A 417 -28.57 17.69 3.48
N VAL A 418 -27.69 17.19 2.60
CA VAL A 418 -27.39 15.73 2.55
C VAL A 418 -26.03 15.33 3.18
N ILE A 419 -25.36 16.20 3.94
CA ILE A 419 -24.05 15.89 4.56
C ILE A 419 -24.14 15.80 6.09
N ASP A 420 -25.19 15.20 6.65
CA ASP A 420 -25.23 14.99 8.11
C ASP A 420 -25.88 13.67 8.59
N SER A 421 -25.88 12.62 7.76
CA SER A 421 -26.51 11.33 8.11
C SER A 421 -25.62 10.08 7.91
N ALA A 422 -24.29 10.21 7.96
CA ALA A 422 -23.37 9.08 7.75
C ALA A 422 -22.44 8.79 8.96
N GLY A 423 -22.87 9.13 10.17
CA GLY A 423 -22.09 8.92 11.39
C GLY A 423 -22.91 8.24 12.49
N ASP A 424 -23.31 6.98 12.29
CA ASP A 424 -23.55 6.03 13.40
C ASP A 424 -23.96 4.63 12.88
N LEU A 425 -22.99 3.84 12.40
CA LEU A 425 -23.16 2.40 12.15
C LEU A 425 -21.81 1.67 12.22
N PHE A 426 -21.13 1.64 13.38
CA PHE A 426 -20.02 0.71 13.59
C PHE A 426 -19.97 0.21 15.04
N LEU A 427 -20.91 -0.65 15.39
CA LEU A 427 -20.77 -1.63 16.48
C LEU A 427 -21.25 -2.99 15.96
N ASP A 428 -20.56 -3.50 14.93
CA ASP A 428 -20.62 -4.91 14.59
C ASP A 428 -19.35 -5.61 15.06
N ARG A 429 -19.54 -6.69 15.81
CA ARG A 429 -18.46 -7.63 16.16
C ARG A 429 -17.94 -8.23 14.85
N PRO A 430 -16.62 -8.33 14.60
CA PRO A 430 -16.12 -9.05 13.43
C PRO A 430 -16.38 -10.55 13.64
N GLY A 431 -17.49 -11.04 13.07
CA GLY A 431 -17.74 -12.46 12.86
C GLY A 431 -17.18 -12.88 11.49
N ALA A 432 -16.72 -14.13 11.38
CA ALA A 432 -16.42 -14.74 10.10
C ALA A 432 -17.64 -14.63 9.17
N THR A 433 -17.46 -14.23 7.91
CA THR A 433 -18.58 -13.88 7.03
C THR A 433 -19.31 -15.10 6.44
N SER A 434 -20.64 -15.16 6.65
CA SER A 434 -21.67 -15.75 5.76
C SER A 434 -23.00 -14.95 5.90
N THR A 435 -23.75 -14.80 4.80
CA THR A 435 -24.83 -13.84 4.40
C THR A 435 -26.18 -13.75 5.22
N PRO A 436 -27.16 -12.82 4.96
CA PRO A 436 -27.80 -11.96 6.00
C PRO A 436 -29.36 -11.97 6.17
N THR A 437 -29.89 -11.49 7.32
CA THR A 437 -31.30 -10.97 7.42
C THR A 437 -31.60 -9.92 8.54
N LYS A 438 -32.23 -8.80 8.10
CA LYS A 438 -33.07 -7.69 8.68
C LYS A 438 -33.15 -7.25 10.18
N LYS A 439 -33.03 -5.90 10.28
CA LYS A 439 -33.18 -4.78 11.27
C LYS A 439 -34.21 -4.80 12.44
N ARG A 440 -33.90 -4.03 13.52
CA ARG A 440 -34.87 -3.17 14.29
C ARG A 440 -34.21 -1.96 15.03
N LYS A 441 -35.04 -0.92 15.32
CA LYS A 441 -34.84 0.52 15.66
C LYS A 441 -34.18 0.93 17.01
N ILE A 442 -33.66 2.17 17.03
CA ILE A 442 -33.00 2.99 18.10
C ILE A 442 -34.00 3.84 18.92
N LYS A 443 -33.56 4.32 20.11
CA LYS A 443 -34.01 5.58 20.77
C LYS A 443 -32.80 6.44 21.25
N GLU A 444 -32.95 7.77 21.13
CA GLU A 444 -32.06 8.89 21.47
C GLU A 444 -31.84 9.13 22.99
N ASN A 445 -30.72 9.77 23.40
CA ASN A 445 -30.68 11.22 23.73
C ASN A 445 -29.29 11.77 24.19
N ASP A 446 -29.14 13.09 23.97
CA ASP A 446 -28.36 14.13 24.70
C ASP A 446 -26.93 14.59 24.29
N ARG A 447 -26.93 15.69 23.50
CA ARG A 447 -26.24 17.01 23.59
C ARG A 447 -25.02 17.19 24.52
N ILE A 448 -24.00 17.93 24.03
CA ILE A 448 -23.61 19.32 24.47
C ILE A 448 -22.33 19.82 23.74
N SER A 449 -22.36 21.13 23.41
CA SER A 449 -21.42 22.07 22.75
C SER A 449 -20.18 22.47 23.59
N TRP A 450 -19.10 23.13 23.08
CA TRP A 450 -19.01 24.50 22.55
C TRP A 450 -17.60 24.93 22.03
N ARG A 451 -17.64 25.78 20.99
CA ARG A 451 -16.93 27.07 20.73
C ARG A 451 -15.42 27.24 20.49
N THR A 452 -15.22 28.12 19.49
CA THR A 452 -14.07 28.80 18.86
C THR A 452 -13.58 30.05 19.62
N SER A 453 -12.41 30.60 19.23
CA SER A 453 -12.06 32.05 19.06
C SER A 453 -10.61 32.21 18.53
N SER A 454 -10.30 32.84 17.38
CA SER A 454 -10.11 34.29 17.04
C SER A 454 -8.68 34.83 17.38
N VAL A 455 -7.74 35.02 16.43
CA VAL A 455 -7.37 36.22 15.59
C VAL A 455 -6.68 37.39 16.34
N ALA A 456 -5.52 37.83 15.83
CA ALA A 456 -5.03 39.23 15.87
C ALA A 456 -3.94 39.51 14.78
N ILE A 457 -3.86 40.76 14.33
CA ILE A 457 -3.17 41.32 13.13
C ILE A 457 -2.11 42.36 13.56
N TYR A 458 -0.96 42.49 12.86
CA TYR A 458 -0.42 43.76 12.26
C TYR A 458 0.91 43.57 11.46
N ASP A 459 1.02 44.38 10.39
CA ASP A 459 1.93 44.59 9.23
C ASP A 459 3.39 45.06 9.57
N GLN A 460 4.47 45.11 8.74
CA GLN A 460 4.76 44.84 7.30
C GLN A 460 6.30 44.86 7.02
N SER A 461 6.73 44.18 5.94
CA SER A 461 7.88 44.42 5.02
C SER A 461 9.00 43.34 4.92
N TYR A 462 8.97 42.61 3.79
CA TYR A 462 9.91 41.59 3.26
C TYR A 462 10.13 40.33 4.14
N SER A 463 9.76 39.11 3.77
CA SER A 463 9.17 38.59 2.53
C SER A 463 8.38 37.32 2.87
N ASP A 464 7.07 37.48 2.94
CA ASP A 464 6.10 36.51 3.42
C ASP A 464 5.98 35.31 2.47
N SER A 465 6.76 34.27 2.74
CA SER A 465 6.21 32.94 2.62
C SER A 465 6.44 32.26 3.96
N GLY A 466 5.42 32.24 4.81
CA GLY A 466 5.33 31.33 5.95
C GLY A 466 5.26 29.87 5.52
N PHE A 467 6.00 29.51 4.45
CA PHE A 467 6.08 28.18 3.88
C PHE A 467 6.50 27.15 4.93
N LEU A 468 7.32 27.54 5.91
CA LEU A 468 7.73 26.70 7.03
C LEU A 468 7.04 27.07 8.35
N SER A 469 6.01 27.93 8.34
CA SER A 469 5.33 28.38 9.54
C SER A 469 4.84 27.21 10.40
N GLY A 470 5.31 27.17 11.66
CA GLY A 470 4.97 26.13 12.62
C GLY A 470 5.54 24.75 12.32
N LYS A 471 6.55 24.65 11.44
CA LYS A 471 7.24 23.38 11.13
C LYS A 471 8.57 23.32 11.87
N GLU A 472 8.77 22.23 12.61
CA GLU A 472 10.01 21.99 13.36
C GLU A 472 11.10 21.32 12.50
N PHE A 473 12.32 21.84 12.57
CA PHE A 473 13.49 21.36 11.85
C PHE A 473 14.60 21.02 12.84
N CYS A 474 15.20 19.83 12.68
CA CYS A 474 16.37 19.42 13.45
C CYS A 474 17.60 19.31 12.54
N LEU A 475 18.64 20.09 12.81
CA LEU A 475 19.86 20.13 12.00
C LEU A 475 21.00 19.36 12.66
N ILE A 476 21.28 18.17 12.12
CA ILE A 476 22.36 17.29 12.56
C ILE A 476 23.47 17.36 11.51
N LEU A 477 24.21 18.47 11.55
CA LEU A 477 25.31 18.80 10.64
C LEU A 477 26.65 18.83 11.38
N PRO A 478 27.77 18.41 10.74
CA PRO A 478 29.11 18.51 11.32
C PRO A 478 29.52 19.95 11.69
N VAL A 479 30.48 20.07 12.61
CA VAL A 479 31.09 21.35 12.96
C VAL A 479 31.87 21.87 11.75
N GLY A 480 31.53 23.07 11.25
CA GLY A 480 32.15 23.69 10.07
C GLY A 480 31.23 23.81 8.84
N THR A 481 30.07 23.15 8.85
CA THR A 481 29.02 23.38 7.84
C THR A 481 28.29 24.71 8.11
N ASN A 482 27.64 25.31 7.10
CA ASN A 482 26.78 26.52 7.21
C ASN A 482 25.50 26.28 8.06
N LYS A 483 25.61 25.59 9.20
CA LYS A 483 24.52 25.24 10.11
C LYS A 483 23.82 26.50 10.61
N LEU A 484 24.58 27.47 11.12
CA LEU A 484 24.03 28.72 11.64
C LEU A 484 23.27 29.53 10.58
N GLU A 485 23.77 29.52 9.34
CA GLU A 485 23.12 30.19 8.20
C GLU A 485 21.80 29.47 7.81
N LEU A 486 21.81 28.13 7.81
CA LEU A 486 20.61 27.32 7.57
C LEU A 486 19.55 27.53 8.65
N GLU A 487 19.95 27.55 9.92
CA GLU A 487 19.07 27.82 11.05
C GLU A 487 18.41 29.20 10.88
N SER A 488 19.23 30.21 10.58
CA SER A 488 18.76 31.58 10.35
C SER A 488 17.78 31.67 9.19
N ARG A 489 18.05 30.97 8.08
CA ARG A 489 17.16 30.95 6.91
C ARG A 489 15.85 30.20 7.16
N ILE A 490 15.88 29.11 7.93
CA ILE A 490 14.67 28.37 8.32
C ILE A 490 13.78 29.23 9.21
N CYS A 491 14.36 29.89 10.21
CA CYS A 491 13.63 30.81 11.07
C CYS A 491 13.08 32.02 10.30
N ALA A 492 13.83 32.55 9.32
CA ALA A 492 13.40 33.67 8.49
C ALA A 492 12.14 33.39 7.65
N VAL A 493 11.82 32.11 7.36
CA VAL A 493 10.61 31.71 6.62
C VAL A 493 9.56 31.00 7.50
N GLY A 494 9.64 31.21 8.83
CA GLY A 494 8.66 30.76 9.83
C GLY A 494 8.90 29.37 10.43
N GLY A 495 10.00 28.69 10.08
CA GLY A 495 10.36 27.40 10.65
C GLY A 495 10.91 27.50 12.07
N ILE A 496 10.68 26.46 12.87
CA ILE A 496 11.20 26.33 14.24
C ILE A 496 12.41 25.42 14.18
N VAL A 497 13.57 25.86 14.67
CA VAL A 497 14.77 25.00 14.75
C VAL A 497 14.84 24.38 16.14
N VAL A 498 14.96 23.06 16.20
CA VAL A 498 15.13 22.28 17.44
C VAL A 498 16.45 21.53 17.43
N GLN A 499 17.07 21.37 18.60
CA GLN A 499 18.34 20.64 18.73
C GLN A 499 18.17 19.12 18.75
N ASN A 500 16.99 18.65 19.17
CA ASN A 500 16.64 17.23 19.23
C ASN A 500 15.31 17.01 18.51
N ALA A 501 15.21 15.97 17.70
CA ALA A 501 13.97 15.65 17.00
C ALA A 501 12.93 15.08 17.98
N GLY A 502 11.74 15.64 17.98
CA GLY A 502 10.55 15.18 18.69
C GLY A 502 9.47 14.62 17.75
N PRO A 503 8.31 14.19 18.29
CA PRO A 503 7.20 13.66 17.50
C PRO A 503 6.61 14.66 16.49
N ASP A 504 6.77 15.97 16.76
CA ASP A 504 6.28 17.05 15.91
C ASP A 504 7.34 17.60 14.94
N THR A 505 8.54 17.02 14.94
CA THR A 505 9.64 17.43 14.06
C THR A 505 9.30 17.12 12.60
N PHE A 506 9.09 18.18 11.83
CA PHE A 506 8.73 18.13 10.42
C PHE A 506 9.87 17.61 9.53
N CYS A 507 11.12 17.96 9.82
CA CYS A 507 12.26 17.53 9.00
C CYS A 507 13.57 17.45 9.80
N ILE A 508 14.38 16.43 9.54
CA ILE A 508 15.75 16.32 10.04
C ILE A 508 16.70 16.50 8.87
N VAL A 509 17.59 17.49 8.95
CA VAL A 509 18.57 17.82 7.92
C VAL A 509 19.95 17.33 8.36
N THR A 510 20.59 16.50 7.54
CA THR A 510 21.90 15.88 7.83
C THR A 510 22.78 15.80 6.58
N ASP A 511 24.10 15.78 6.77
CA ASP A 511 25.14 15.91 5.73
C ASP A 511 25.49 14.59 5.01
N LYS A 512 24.88 13.46 5.43
CA LYS A 512 25.16 12.03 5.14
C LYS A 512 26.20 11.37 6.07
N ILE A 513 25.74 10.40 6.87
CA ILE A 513 25.85 8.93 6.69
C ILE A 513 25.09 8.28 7.85
N THR A 514 24.15 7.40 7.51
CA THR A 514 23.47 6.38 8.33
C THR A 514 23.26 6.68 9.83
N ALA A 515 22.13 7.29 10.18
CA ALA A 515 21.61 7.24 11.55
C ALA A 515 20.81 5.95 11.76
N LYS A 516 21.30 5.07 12.64
CA LYS A 516 20.52 3.91 13.11
C LYS A 516 19.55 4.39 14.18
N VAL A 517 18.38 4.87 13.76
CA VAL A 517 17.35 5.33 14.69
C VAL A 517 16.57 4.11 15.19
N SER A 518 16.76 3.74 16.45
CA SER A 518 16.17 2.55 17.08
C SER A 518 14.72 2.71 17.52
N LEU A 519 14.08 3.86 17.26
CA LEU A 519 12.65 4.06 17.41
C LEU A 519 12.15 5.14 16.44
N LEU A 520 11.60 4.71 15.31
CA LEU A 520 10.74 5.55 14.46
C LEU A 520 9.51 4.70 14.09
N THR A 521 8.42 4.92 14.80
CA THR A 521 7.09 4.50 14.32
C THR A 521 6.73 5.38 13.13
N GLY A 522 7.10 4.91 11.95
CA GLY A 522 6.59 5.32 10.64
C GLY A 522 6.87 6.77 10.24
N LEU A 523 7.98 7.01 9.52
CA LEU A 523 8.17 8.19 8.67
C LEU A 523 9.23 7.88 7.59
N PHE A 524 8.95 8.28 6.35
CA PHE A 524 9.82 8.08 5.19
C PHE A 524 11.01 9.07 5.22
N PHE A 525 12.20 8.60 4.82
CA PHE A 525 13.37 9.44 4.56
C PHE A 525 13.20 10.23 3.26
N ARG A 526 13.41 11.56 3.29
CA ARG A 526 13.61 12.41 2.10
C ARG A 526 15.10 12.72 1.96
N PHE A 527 15.66 12.53 0.77
CA PHE A 527 16.97 13.10 0.41
C PHE A 527 16.74 14.48 -0.22
N VAL A 528 17.39 15.51 0.31
CA VAL A 528 17.54 16.80 -0.37
C VAL A 528 18.87 16.74 -1.12
N ILE A 529 18.82 16.84 -2.46
CA ILE A 529 20.02 17.11 -3.26
C ILE A 529 20.31 18.60 -3.07
N ARG A 530 21.41 18.92 -2.39
CA ARG A 530 21.90 20.29 -2.30
C ARG A 530 22.75 20.57 -3.54
N TRP A 531 22.33 21.55 -4.34
CA TRP A 531 23.20 22.24 -5.28
C TRP A 531 24.08 23.19 -4.46
N MET A 532 25.39 23.00 -4.51
CA MET A 532 26.34 24.05 -4.13
C MET A 532 26.50 24.93 -5.38
N MET A 533 26.35 26.25 -5.19
CA MET A 533 26.80 27.23 -6.19
C MET A 533 28.28 27.06 -6.50
#